data_AF-A0A356P7F6-F1
#
_entry.id   AF-A0A356P7F6-F1
#
_cell.length_a   1.000
_cell.length_b   1.000
_cell.length_c   1.000
_cell.angle_alpha   90.00
_cell.angle_beta   90.00
_cell.angle_gamma   90.00
#
_symmetry.space_group_name_H-M   'P 1'
#
loop_
_entity.id
_entity.type
_entity.pdbx_description
1 polymer ?
#
loop_
_entity_poly.entity_id
_entity_poly.type
_entity_poly.pdbx_seq_one_letter_code
_entity_poly.pdbx_strand_id
1 'polypeptide(L)'
;MMSDKMIPIPFKQLVDWMLEEYKQTQTIFGVAEVKFYKKRNDQHIKLFGEVMETPVGPAAGPHTQLAQNIIAAYLSGSRFFELKSVQIMDELEFPKPCILAEDEGYNTEWSTELPIMGAFEEYVKAWFALHVLQKELFNQSERRFMFNMSVGYDLKGIQSPKVDQF
;
A
#
# COMPACT_ATOMS: atom_id res chain seq x y z
N MET A 1 -21.44 -13.24 -10.84
CA MET A 1 -20.70 -13.91 -9.75
C MET A 1 -19.51 -13.04 -9.40
N MET A 2 -19.34 -12.66 -8.14
CA MET A 2 -18.07 -12.06 -7.70
C MET A 2 -17.00 -13.15 -7.73
N SER A 3 -15.89 -12.87 -8.40
CA SER A 3 -14.69 -13.71 -8.35
C SER A 3 -14.18 -13.73 -6.92
N ASP A 4 -13.84 -14.90 -6.41
CA ASP A 4 -13.16 -15.08 -5.13
C ASP A 4 -11.68 -14.66 -5.21
N LYS A 5 -11.11 -14.55 -6.42
CA LYS A 5 -9.72 -14.14 -6.62
C LYS A 5 -9.57 -12.62 -6.66
N MET A 6 -8.57 -12.13 -5.92
CA MET A 6 -8.10 -10.76 -6.02
C MET A 6 -7.37 -10.53 -7.35
N ILE A 7 -7.86 -9.61 -8.17
CA ILE A 7 -7.28 -9.27 -9.47
C ILE A 7 -6.67 -7.86 -9.38
N PRO A 8 -5.33 -7.73 -9.46
CA PRO A 8 -4.68 -6.43 -9.41
C PRO A 8 -4.99 -5.54 -10.63
N ILE A 9 -5.00 -4.23 -10.43
CA ILE A 9 -5.17 -3.27 -11.53
C ILE A 9 -3.83 -3.12 -12.28
N PRO A 10 -3.80 -3.23 -13.62
CA PRO A 10 -2.58 -2.96 -14.39
C PRO A 10 -2.09 -1.52 -14.17
N PHE A 11 -0.77 -1.31 -14.11
CA PHE A 11 -0.20 0.00 -13.73
C PHE A 11 -0.72 1.17 -14.58
N LYS A 12 -0.79 1.00 -15.90
CA LYS A 12 -1.33 2.02 -16.81
C LYS A 12 -2.77 2.39 -16.43
N GLN A 13 -3.62 1.40 -16.20
CA GLN A 13 -5.02 1.63 -15.81
C GLN A 13 -5.13 2.27 -14.43
N LEU A 14 -4.27 1.90 -13.49
CA LEU A 14 -4.22 2.50 -12.15
C LEU A 14 -3.92 4.01 -12.22
N VAL A 15 -2.90 4.39 -13.01
CA VAL A 15 -2.50 5.79 -13.18
C VAL A 15 -3.54 6.58 -13.99
N ASP A 16 -4.03 6.02 -15.09
CA ASP A 16 -5.07 6.65 -15.91
C ASP A 16 -6.31 6.93 -15.08
N TRP A 17 -6.80 5.93 -14.33
CA TRP A 17 -7.96 6.10 -13.44
C TRP A 17 -7.68 7.18 -12.38
N MET A 18 -6.56 7.10 -11.67
CA MET A 18 -6.18 8.09 -10.66
C MET A 18 -6.22 9.54 -11.19
N LEU A 19 -5.64 9.79 -12.37
CA LEU A 19 -5.55 11.13 -12.94
C LEU A 19 -6.87 11.59 -13.58
N GLU A 20 -7.59 10.68 -14.25
CA GLU A 20 -8.87 11.00 -14.89
C GLU A 20 -9.96 11.25 -13.86
N GLU A 21 -10.06 10.44 -12.80
CA GLU A 21 -10.98 10.66 -11.69
C GLU A 21 -10.72 12.03 -11.06
N TYR A 22 -9.45 12.34 -10.76
CA TYR A 22 -9.11 13.62 -10.17
C TYR A 22 -9.54 14.79 -11.06
N LYS A 23 -9.26 14.70 -12.36
CA LYS A 23 -9.64 15.74 -13.33
C LYS A 23 -11.16 15.95 -13.40
N GLN A 24 -11.94 14.87 -13.33
CA GLN A 24 -13.39 14.93 -13.54
C GLN A 24 -14.16 15.28 -12.27
N THR A 25 -13.78 14.72 -11.13
CA THR A 25 -14.57 14.75 -9.89
C THR A 25 -13.82 15.32 -8.69
N GLN A 26 -12.54 15.67 -8.83
CA GLN A 26 -11.67 16.07 -7.71
C GLN A 26 -11.63 14.99 -6.61
N THR A 27 -11.67 13.73 -7.03
CA THR A 27 -11.49 12.56 -6.16
C THR A 27 -10.42 11.65 -6.72
N ILE A 28 -9.77 10.86 -5.86
CA ILE A 28 -8.87 9.78 -6.27
C ILE A 28 -9.24 8.54 -5.47
N PHE A 29 -9.67 7.48 -6.14
CA PHE A 29 -10.19 6.26 -5.52
C PHE A 29 -11.23 6.57 -4.43
N GLY A 30 -12.10 7.55 -4.68
CA GLY A 30 -13.16 8.00 -3.76
C GLY A 30 -12.71 8.94 -2.63
N VAL A 31 -11.41 9.23 -2.48
CA VAL A 31 -10.93 10.24 -1.54
C VAL A 31 -11.09 11.62 -2.19
N ALA A 32 -11.93 12.49 -1.63
CA ALA A 32 -12.15 13.84 -2.13
C ALA A 32 -10.97 14.78 -1.82
N GLU A 33 -10.64 15.70 -2.75
CA GLU A 33 -9.51 16.64 -2.61
C GLU A 33 -9.57 17.45 -1.31
N VAL A 34 -10.78 17.85 -0.89
CA VAL A 34 -10.98 18.58 0.37
C VAL A 34 -10.51 17.79 1.61
N LYS A 35 -10.39 16.46 1.49
CA LYS A 35 -9.87 15.57 2.53
C LYS A 35 -8.39 15.21 2.32
N PHE A 36 -7.76 15.68 1.24
CA PHE A 36 -6.33 15.44 1.04
C PHE A 36 -5.54 16.11 2.14
N TYR A 37 -4.71 15.32 2.81
CA TYR A 37 -3.85 15.81 3.86
C TYR A 37 -2.76 16.69 3.26
N LYS A 38 -2.80 17.97 3.63
CA LYS A 38 -1.75 18.96 3.34
C LYS A 38 -1.12 19.37 4.66
N LYS A 39 0.15 19.00 4.84
CA LYS A 39 0.91 19.39 6.03
C LYS A 39 1.08 20.91 6.07
N ARG A 40 0.92 21.52 7.25
CA ARG A 40 0.93 23.00 7.45
C ARG A 40 2.21 23.55 8.10
N ASN A 41 3.13 22.68 8.49
CA ASN A 41 4.38 23.09 9.13
C ASN A 41 5.57 22.36 8.50
N ASP A 42 6.78 22.86 8.76
CA ASP A 42 8.03 22.35 8.19
C ASP A 42 8.72 21.32 9.08
N GLN A 43 8.01 20.75 10.06
CA GLN A 43 8.60 19.69 10.86
C GLN A 43 8.81 18.46 9.99
N HIS A 44 9.84 17.68 10.27
CA HIS A 44 10.07 16.42 9.59
C HIS A 44 10.59 15.40 10.58
N ILE A 45 10.38 14.13 10.27
CA ILE A 45 10.89 13.02 11.06
C ILE A 45 11.96 12.33 10.24
N LYS A 46 13.09 12.03 10.88
CA LYS A 46 14.16 11.24 10.28
C LYS A 46 14.16 9.85 10.90
N LEU A 47 14.05 8.82 10.08
CA LEU A 47 14.05 7.44 10.51
C LEU A 47 14.83 6.60 9.50
N PHE A 48 15.75 5.75 9.95
CA PHE A 48 16.59 4.89 9.10
C PHE A 48 17.30 5.61 7.94
N GLY A 49 17.69 6.88 8.14
CA GLY A 49 18.35 7.70 7.11
C GLY A 49 17.39 8.41 6.15
N GLU A 50 16.09 8.17 6.27
CA GLU A 50 15.05 8.74 5.41
C GLU A 50 14.26 9.84 6.09
N VAL A 51 13.67 10.73 5.29
CA VAL A 51 12.85 11.85 5.75
C VAL A 51 11.38 11.56 5.48
N MET A 52 10.52 11.77 6.49
CA MET A 52 9.07 11.69 6.33
C MET A 52 8.32 12.85 6.96
N GLU A 53 7.14 13.14 6.44
CA GLU A 53 6.31 14.26 6.90
C GLU A 53 5.43 13.94 8.11
N THR A 54 4.96 12.70 8.25
CA THR A 54 4.12 12.29 9.37
C THR A 54 4.62 10.95 9.92
N PRO A 55 4.47 10.68 11.22
CA PRO A 55 4.78 9.36 11.79
C PRO A 55 3.63 8.37 11.62
N VAL A 56 2.65 8.69 10.78
CA VAL A 56 1.39 7.95 10.70
C VAL A 56 1.36 7.15 9.41
N GLY A 57 0.80 5.95 9.51
CA GLY A 57 0.28 5.23 8.37
C GLY A 57 -0.17 3.83 8.76
N PRO A 58 -0.61 3.04 7.78
CA PRO A 58 -1.22 1.75 8.03
C PRO A 58 -0.17 0.71 8.45
N ALA A 59 -0.57 -0.13 9.40
CA ALA A 59 0.14 -1.34 9.77
C ALA A 59 0.02 -2.41 8.66
N ALA A 60 0.90 -3.42 8.70
CA ALA A 60 0.89 -4.53 7.74
C ALA A 60 -0.46 -5.27 7.75
N GLY A 61 -1.24 -5.14 6.68
CA GLY A 61 -2.62 -5.62 6.66
C GLY A 61 -3.31 -5.43 5.30
N PRO A 62 -4.62 -5.71 5.21
CA PRO A 62 -5.38 -5.56 3.95
C PRO A 62 -5.26 -4.15 3.32
N HIS A 63 -5.07 -3.12 4.16
CA HIS A 63 -4.90 -1.73 3.72
C HIS A 63 -3.55 -1.46 3.02
N THR A 64 -2.57 -2.36 3.12
CA THR A 64 -1.27 -2.24 2.46
C THR A 64 -1.00 -3.41 1.51
N GLN A 65 -2.06 -4.05 1.00
CA GLN A 65 -1.94 -5.15 0.04
C GLN A 65 -2.03 -4.69 -1.43
N LEU A 66 -2.83 -3.66 -1.72
CA LEU A 66 -3.08 -3.16 -3.08
C LEU A 66 -2.64 -1.71 -3.24
N ALA A 67 -2.19 -1.35 -4.44
CA ALA A 67 -1.61 -0.05 -4.74
C ALA A 67 -2.60 1.11 -4.50
N GLN A 68 -3.85 0.96 -4.90
CA GLN A 68 -4.90 1.97 -4.68
C GLN A 68 -5.16 2.23 -3.20
N ASN A 69 -5.02 1.22 -2.33
CA ASN A 69 -5.20 1.39 -0.89
C ASN A 69 -4.06 2.22 -0.29
N ILE A 70 -2.82 1.97 -0.72
CA ILE A 70 -1.64 2.75 -0.33
C ILE A 70 -1.78 4.20 -0.82
N ILE A 71 -2.24 4.40 -2.06
CA ILE A 71 -2.51 5.73 -2.63
C ILE A 71 -3.56 6.48 -1.80
N ALA A 72 -4.70 5.85 -1.52
CA ALA A 72 -5.76 6.45 -0.71
C ALA A 72 -5.27 6.80 0.72
N ALA A 73 -4.47 5.92 1.34
CA ALA A 73 -3.86 6.15 2.64
C ALA A 73 -2.85 7.31 2.61
N TYR A 74 -2.04 7.44 1.55
CA TYR A 74 -1.13 8.57 1.35
C TYR A 74 -1.86 9.90 1.25
N LEU A 75 -2.91 9.95 0.41
CA LEU A 75 -3.76 11.12 0.26
C LEU A 75 -4.41 11.53 1.57
N SER A 76 -4.68 10.56 2.46
CA SER A 76 -5.26 10.78 3.78
C SER A 76 -4.23 11.09 4.88
N GLY A 77 -2.94 11.25 4.54
CA GLY A 77 -1.89 11.73 5.45
C GLY A 77 -0.88 10.69 5.91
N SER A 78 -0.95 9.47 5.38
CA SER A 78 0.03 8.43 5.69
C SER A 78 1.37 8.73 5.01
N ARG A 79 2.46 8.50 5.74
CA ARG A 79 3.84 8.60 5.24
C ARG A 79 4.73 7.44 5.67
N PHE A 80 4.28 6.62 6.62
CA PHE A 80 4.96 5.38 7.00
C PHE A 80 4.04 4.20 6.69
N PHE A 81 4.42 3.35 5.74
CA PHE A 81 3.61 2.22 5.30
C PHE A 81 4.30 0.93 5.72
N GLU A 82 3.71 0.20 6.66
CA GLU A 82 4.09 -1.19 6.87
C GLU A 82 3.40 -2.04 5.80
N LEU A 83 4.19 -2.53 4.85
CA LEU A 83 3.68 -3.33 3.75
C LEU A 83 3.17 -4.67 4.28
N LYS A 84 2.08 -5.16 3.69
CA LYS A 84 1.52 -6.46 4.04
C LYS A 84 2.61 -7.54 3.98
N SER A 85 2.66 -8.38 5.00
CA SER A 85 3.70 -9.40 5.12
C SER A 85 3.71 -10.33 3.91
N VAL A 86 4.90 -10.49 3.32
CA VAL A 86 5.15 -11.40 2.21
C VAL A 86 5.58 -12.77 2.70
N GLN A 87 5.27 -13.80 1.92
CA GLN A 87 5.50 -15.18 2.29
C GLN A 87 5.94 -16.12 1.17
N ILE A 88 6.66 -17.17 1.56
CA ILE A 88 7.05 -18.28 0.68
C ILE A 88 5.81 -19.10 0.31
N MET A 89 4.96 -19.38 1.30
CA MET A 89 3.67 -20.06 1.13
C MET A 89 2.60 -19.02 0.80
N ASP A 90 2.44 -18.71 -0.49
CA ASP A 90 1.67 -17.57 -1.00
C ASP A 90 0.52 -17.97 -1.95
N GLU A 91 0.21 -19.27 -2.00
CA GLU A 91 -0.94 -19.86 -2.68
C GLU A 91 -1.88 -20.49 -1.64
N LEU A 92 -2.34 -19.68 -0.69
CA LEU A 92 -3.21 -20.15 0.37
C LEU A 92 -4.65 -20.30 -0.12
N GLU A 93 -5.25 -21.46 0.14
CA GLU A 93 -6.70 -21.68 0.02
C GLU A 93 -7.31 -21.64 1.42
N PHE A 94 -8.12 -20.62 1.69
CA PHE A 94 -8.81 -20.44 2.98
C PHE A 94 -10.27 -20.00 2.76
N PRO A 95 -11.18 -20.33 3.70
CA PRO A 95 -12.58 -19.94 3.61
C PRO A 95 -12.74 -18.41 3.66
N LYS A 96 -13.68 -17.88 2.87
CA LYS A 96 -14.03 -16.45 2.83
C LYS A 96 -15.47 -16.25 3.32
N PRO A 97 -15.78 -15.19 4.10
CA PRO A 97 -14.88 -14.13 4.57
C PRO A 97 -13.88 -14.64 5.60
N CYS A 98 -12.61 -14.26 5.44
CA CYS A 98 -11.51 -14.71 6.30
C CYS A 98 -11.28 -13.81 7.52
N ILE A 99 -11.87 -12.61 7.51
CA ILE A 99 -11.84 -11.61 8.58
C ILE A 99 -13.28 -11.27 8.97
N LEU A 100 -13.61 -11.44 10.25
CA LEU A 100 -14.88 -10.98 10.80
C LEU A 100 -14.73 -9.54 11.30
N ALA A 101 -15.04 -8.57 10.44
CA ALA A 101 -14.83 -7.15 10.73
C ALA A 101 -15.82 -6.56 11.76
N GLU A 102 -16.96 -7.20 11.98
CA GLU A 102 -17.98 -6.74 12.96
C GLU A 102 -17.58 -7.07 14.42
N ASP A 103 -16.58 -7.92 14.61
CA ASP A 103 -16.02 -8.29 15.92
C ASP A 103 -14.63 -7.62 16.09
N GLU A 104 -13.77 -8.12 17.00
CA GLU A 104 -12.38 -7.69 17.21
C GLU A 104 -11.44 -7.86 15.98
N GLY A 105 -11.99 -7.98 14.76
CA GLY A 105 -11.25 -8.23 13.54
C GLY A 105 -10.67 -9.63 13.48
N TYR A 106 -11.37 -10.62 14.05
CA TYR A 106 -10.90 -12.00 14.15
C TYR A 106 -10.54 -12.54 12.77
N ASN A 107 -9.30 -12.99 12.60
CA ASN A 107 -8.78 -13.54 11.37
C ASN A 107 -8.68 -15.07 11.52
N THR A 108 -9.32 -15.78 10.59
CA THR A 108 -9.41 -17.25 10.64
C THR A 108 -8.06 -17.92 10.34
N GLU A 109 -7.20 -17.32 9.50
CA GLU A 109 -5.86 -17.79 9.16
C GLU A 109 -4.93 -16.63 8.69
N TRP A 110 -3.86 -16.93 7.95
CA TRP A 110 -3.12 -15.93 7.17
C TRP A 110 -4.01 -15.34 6.08
N SER A 111 -3.86 -14.04 5.79
CA SER A 111 -4.79 -13.28 4.93
C SER A 111 -4.13 -12.60 3.73
N THR A 112 -2.95 -13.03 3.32
CA THR A 112 -2.32 -12.54 2.08
C THR A 112 -2.89 -13.30 0.89
N GLU A 113 -3.55 -12.59 -0.03
CA GLU A 113 -4.18 -13.20 -1.22
C GLU A 113 -3.31 -13.14 -2.48
N LEU A 114 -2.24 -12.35 -2.45
CA LEU A 114 -1.32 -12.21 -3.58
C LEU A 114 -0.08 -13.08 -3.38
N PRO A 115 0.40 -13.75 -4.44
CA PRO A 115 1.75 -14.28 -4.48
C PRO A 115 2.78 -13.20 -4.16
N ILE A 116 3.97 -13.57 -3.68
CA ILE A 116 5.03 -12.62 -3.30
C ILE A 116 5.35 -11.63 -4.43
N MET A 117 5.42 -12.12 -5.67
CA MET A 117 5.68 -11.27 -6.84
C MET A 117 4.48 -10.39 -7.19
N GLY A 118 3.25 -10.85 -6.89
CA GLY A 118 2.06 -10.00 -7.02
C GLY A 118 2.07 -8.85 -6.00
N ALA A 119 2.49 -9.12 -4.77
CA ALA A 119 2.68 -8.08 -3.76
C ALA A 119 3.79 -7.09 -4.17
N PHE A 120 4.92 -7.60 -4.65
CA PHE A 120 6.01 -6.79 -5.20
C PHE A 120 5.52 -5.83 -6.28
N GLU A 121 4.78 -6.35 -7.26
CA GLU A 121 4.19 -5.54 -8.33
C GLU A 121 3.29 -4.43 -7.78
N GLU A 122 2.42 -4.71 -6.80
CA GLU A 122 1.56 -3.70 -6.19
C GLU A 122 2.37 -2.61 -5.46
N TYR A 123 3.46 -2.98 -4.79
CA TYR A 123 4.31 -2.00 -4.10
C TYR A 123 5.12 -1.16 -5.06
N VAL A 124 5.63 -1.73 -6.15
CA VAL A 124 6.27 -0.97 -7.22
C VAL A 124 5.28 0.00 -7.85
N LYS A 125 4.06 -0.44 -8.18
CA LYS A 125 3.00 0.45 -8.70
C LYS A 125 2.70 1.59 -7.75
N ALA A 126 2.49 1.29 -6.46
CA ALA A 126 2.23 2.30 -5.44
C ALA A 126 3.39 3.28 -5.33
N TRP A 127 4.63 2.79 -5.27
CA TRP A 127 5.83 3.61 -5.17
C TRP A 127 5.90 4.66 -6.28
N PHE A 128 5.73 4.25 -7.55
CA PHE A 128 5.73 5.18 -8.66
C PHE A 128 4.53 6.14 -8.63
N ALA A 129 3.32 5.64 -8.35
CA ALA A 129 2.13 6.48 -8.25
C ALA A 129 2.26 7.57 -7.17
N LEU A 130 2.85 7.25 -6.01
CA LEU A 130 3.08 8.23 -4.96
C LEU A 130 4.08 9.32 -5.37
N HIS A 131 5.14 8.98 -6.10
CA HIS A 131 6.07 9.98 -6.64
C HIS A 131 5.37 10.91 -7.65
N VAL A 132 4.51 10.35 -8.51
CA VAL A 132 3.69 11.15 -9.43
C VAL A 132 2.76 12.09 -8.66
N LEU A 133 2.05 11.59 -7.65
CA LEU A 133 1.15 12.43 -6.82
C LEU A 133 1.91 13.53 -6.08
N GLN A 134 3.07 13.21 -5.49
CA GLN A 134 3.94 14.19 -4.85
C GLN A 134 4.28 15.33 -5.81
N LYS A 135 4.67 14.99 -7.04
CA LYS A 135 5.06 15.96 -8.04
C LYS A 135 3.87 16.80 -8.53
N GLU A 136 2.81 16.14 -8.97
CA GLU A 136 1.70 16.78 -9.69
C GLU A 136 0.72 17.51 -8.77
N LEU A 137 0.47 16.99 -7.56
CA LEU A 137 -0.56 17.56 -6.65
C LEU A 137 0.02 18.32 -5.47
N PHE A 138 1.23 17.96 -5.03
CA PHE A 138 1.85 18.57 -3.84
C PHE A 138 3.08 19.43 -4.18
N ASN A 139 3.50 19.49 -5.45
CA ASN A 139 4.71 20.19 -5.90
C ASN A 139 5.96 19.80 -5.10
N GLN A 140 6.08 18.52 -4.75
CA GLN A 140 7.19 17.94 -4.02
C GLN A 140 8.00 17.05 -4.95
N SER A 141 9.29 17.35 -5.10
CA SER A 141 10.19 16.53 -5.92
C SER A 141 10.98 15.51 -5.09
N GLU A 142 11.06 15.71 -3.77
CA GLU A 142 11.74 14.79 -2.86
C GLU A 142 10.74 13.81 -2.24
N ARG A 143 11.16 12.55 -2.11
CA ARG A 143 10.38 11.54 -1.40
C ARG A 143 10.23 11.93 0.07
N ARG A 144 9.01 11.88 0.59
CA ARG A 144 8.69 12.22 1.98
C ARG A 144 7.86 11.14 2.69
N PHE A 145 7.91 9.92 2.18
CA PHE A 145 7.26 8.73 2.73
C PHE A 145 8.22 7.55 2.72
N MET A 146 7.93 6.53 3.52
CA MET A 146 8.72 5.32 3.65
C MET A 146 7.82 4.09 3.52
N PHE A 147 8.32 3.09 2.81
CA PHE A 147 7.80 1.73 2.87
C PHE A 147 8.68 0.91 3.80
N ASN A 148 8.05 0.21 4.74
CA ASN A 148 8.67 -0.72 5.65
C ASN A 148 8.15 -2.12 5.30
N MET A 149 9.04 -2.99 4.85
CA MET A 149 8.66 -4.36 4.53
C MET A 149 8.60 -5.19 5.82
N SER A 150 7.46 -5.85 6.04
CA SER A 150 7.32 -6.91 7.04
C SER A 150 7.62 -8.27 6.39
N VAL A 151 8.52 -9.05 6.99
CA VAL A 151 8.86 -10.41 6.54
C VAL A 151 8.63 -11.40 7.68
N GLY A 152 7.75 -12.37 7.47
CA GLY A 152 7.34 -13.32 8.51
C GLY A 152 8.05 -14.67 8.43
N TYR A 153 9.39 -14.70 8.53
CA TYR A 153 10.18 -15.94 8.40
C TYR A 153 11.33 -16.05 9.39
N ASP A 154 11.79 -17.28 9.59
CA ASP A 154 13.13 -17.52 10.11
C ASP A 154 14.20 -17.03 9.12
N LEU A 155 15.44 -16.94 9.58
CA LEU A 155 16.54 -16.45 8.75
C LEU A 155 16.68 -17.25 7.44
N LYS A 156 16.44 -18.57 7.49
CA LYS A 156 16.51 -19.44 6.31
C LYS A 156 15.45 -19.08 5.27
N GLY A 157 14.22 -18.79 5.70
CA GLY A 157 13.16 -18.34 4.82
C GLY A 157 13.43 -16.96 4.23
N ILE A 158 13.93 -16.02 5.03
CA ILE A 158 14.33 -14.68 4.57
C ILE A 158 15.40 -14.78 3.48
N GLN A 159 16.40 -15.65 3.66
CA GLN A 159 17.49 -15.87 2.69
C GLN A 159 17.08 -16.74 1.48
N SER A 160 15.83 -17.17 1.38
CA SER A 160 15.39 -17.96 0.24
C SER A 160 15.37 -17.12 -1.04
N PRO A 161 15.68 -17.68 -2.22
CA PRO A 161 15.68 -16.91 -3.47
C PRO A 161 14.34 -16.22 -3.76
N LYS A 162 13.24 -16.77 -3.28
CA LYS A 162 11.89 -16.22 -3.47
C LYS A 162 11.68 -14.92 -2.68
N VAL A 163 12.20 -14.85 -1.45
CA VAL A 163 12.13 -13.64 -0.61
C VAL A 163 13.25 -12.67 -0.93
N ASP A 164 14.44 -13.17 -1.29
CA ASP A 164 15.60 -12.34 -1.67
C ASP A 164 15.41 -11.60 -3.01
N GLN A 165 14.58 -12.13 -3.91
CA GLN A 165 14.23 -11.48 -5.19
C GLN A 165 13.11 -10.44 -5.08
N PHE A 166 12.41 -10.38 -3.94
CA PHE A 166 11.40 -9.36 -3.66
C PHE A 166 12.09 -8.02 -3.33
#